data_AF-W0RD22-F1
#
_entry.id   AF-W0RD22-F1
#
_cell.length_a   1.000
_cell.length_b   1.000
_cell.length_c   1.000
_cell.angle_alpha   90.00
_cell.angle_beta   90.00
_cell.angle_gamma   90.00
#
_symmetry.space_group_name_H-M   'P 1'
#
loop_
_entity.id
_entity.type
_entity.pdbx_description
1 polymer ?
#
loop_
_entity_poly.entity_id
_entity_poly.type
_entity_poly.pdbx_seq_one_letter_code
_entity_poly.pdbx_strand_id
1 'polypeptide(L)'
;MREYTLGATGTLATSGRWTPQAVVGLDGYRLSGPAAAGAGAPFVSAADSALRAARGAADRLTVRVTDVGRFGDDVAAATVTLSAEHSALREATWSDAVLPNGSLDPVAEAWRQSTGLVAQTSVAYHGVLFATGGVRFERDAGYGTSSTLAALPSLGVSVVRTLGGATLKLRSAYGKAIRPARATYGTVASILPLEAETQSGIETGADLAWGRTLSLRATRFDQRVTNLVQPVLALGTPVAGAAAGIPTARRAVLVNAGEIANRGWELDATARAGRLSLGGTLSLVDSRVTRVADGAMSGGALQAGDRMLDVPARTATLSLGWTAPRWSFSTGLAHAADWVDYDRLALTRDLLAGVLVQPVVGSRLRAYRVTYDGVTRLRASVSRELPHGFGLTVAGENLLDRQRGEPDDATVVPGRSVTLGVRARF
;
A
#
# COMPACT_ATOMS: atom_id res chain seq x y z
N MET A 1 -16.81 1.62 15.93
CA MET A 1 -15.83 2.50 15.28
C MET A 1 -16.27 3.94 15.46
N ARG A 2 -15.41 4.79 16.02
CA ARG A 2 -15.63 6.24 16.09
C ARG A 2 -14.41 6.92 15.49
N GLU A 3 -14.63 7.92 14.64
CA GLU A 3 -13.57 8.73 14.05
C GLU A 3 -13.96 10.20 14.22
N TYR A 4 -12.95 11.05 14.35
CA TYR A 4 -13.14 12.49 14.37
C TYR A 4 -11.98 13.18 13.69
N THR A 5 -12.30 14.32 13.06
CA THR A 5 -11.33 15.21 12.44
C THR A 5 -11.77 16.64 12.70
N LEU A 6 -10.89 17.44 13.28
CA LEU A 6 -11.05 18.87 13.51
C LEU A 6 -9.88 19.58 12.86
N GLY A 7 -10.14 20.68 12.15
CA GLY A 7 -9.07 21.41 11.49
C GLY A 7 -9.40 22.87 11.34
N ALA A 8 -8.36 23.70 11.39
CA ALA A 8 -8.40 25.11 11.09
C ALA A 8 -7.40 25.41 9.97
N THR A 9 -7.81 26.24 9.02
CA THR A 9 -6.94 26.73 7.94
C THR A 9 -7.02 28.25 7.91
N GLY A 10 -5.87 28.90 7.90
CA GLY A 10 -5.73 30.33 7.68
C GLY A 10 -4.91 30.58 6.44
N THR A 11 -5.41 31.44 5.55
CA THR A 11 -4.68 31.90 4.36
C THR A 11 -4.62 33.41 4.41
N LEU A 12 -3.42 33.97 4.28
CA LEU A 12 -3.24 35.41 4.16
C LEU A 12 -3.10 35.75 2.68
N ALA A 13 -4.18 36.29 2.10
CA ALA A 13 -4.11 36.85 0.75
C ALA A 13 -3.33 38.17 0.82
N THR A 14 -2.06 38.13 0.42
CA THR A 14 -1.24 39.34 0.30
C THR A 14 -1.41 39.92 -1.10
N SER A 15 -1.18 41.23 -1.26
CA SER A 15 -1.06 41.87 -2.59
C SER A 15 0.25 41.52 -3.31
N GLY A 16 1.09 40.66 -2.70
CA GLY A 16 2.40 40.27 -3.21
C GLY A 16 2.38 38.94 -3.98
N ARG A 17 3.57 38.52 -4.44
CA ARG A 17 3.76 37.27 -5.19
C ARG A 17 3.66 36.01 -4.35
N TRP A 18 3.62 36.16 -3.03
CA TRP A 18 3.64 35.08 -2.04
C TRP A 18 2.29 34.96 -1.32
N THR A 19 1.82 33.73 -1.16
CA THR A 19 0.58 33.43 -0.46
C THR A 19 0.87 32.44 0.67
N PRO A 20 1.04 32.94 1.91
CA PRO A 20 1.25 32.08 3.05
C PRO A 20 -0.06 31.48 3.55
N GLN A 21 0.02 30.24 3.98
CA GLN A 21 -1.07 29.43 4.50
C GLN A 21 -0.59 28.62 5.71
N ALA A 22 -1.42 28.53 6.75
CA ALA A 22 -1.21 27.65 7.88
C ALA A 22 -2.42 26.73 8.05
N VAL A 23 -2.15 25.45 8.35
CA VAL A 23 -3.14 24.43 8.65
C VAL A 23 -2.78 23.78 9.97
N VAL A 24 -3.76 23.67 10.86
CA VAL A 24 -3.66 22.87 12.08
C VAL A 24 -4.81 21.88 12.08
N GLY A 25 -4.50 20.61 12.31
CA GLY A 25 -5.47 19.53 12.31
C GLY A 25 -5.28 18.60 13.49
N LEU A 26 -6.39 18.10 14.02
CA LEU A 26 -6.46 17.03 14.99
C LEU A 26 -7.37 15.95 14.43
N ASP A 27 -6.85 14.74 14.25
CA ASP A 27 -7.63 13.60 13.80
C ASP A 27 -7.39 12.40 14.71
N GLY A 28 -8.38 11.51 14.82
CA GLY A 28 -8.27 10.34 15.66
C GLY A 28 -9.38 9.33 15.47
N TYR A 29 -9.13 8.12 15.97
CA TYR A 29 -10.08 7.03 15.92
C TYR A 29 -10.13 6.23 17.21
N ARG A 30 -11.24 5.52 17.41
CA ARG A 30 -11.43 4.50 18.43
C ARG A 30 -12.04 3.25 17.78
N LEU A 31 -11.30 2.15 17.81
CA LEU A 31 -11.70 0.86 17.26
C LEU A 31 -12.05 -0.10 18.39
N SER A 32 -13.24 -0.70 18.29
CA SER A 32 -13.78 -1.66 19.25
C SER A 32 -14.31 -2.88 18.49
N GLY A 33 -13.40 -3.67 17.90
CA GLY A 33 -13.74 -4.90 17.18
C GLY A 33 -13.80 -6.13 18.10
N PRO A 34 -14.42 -7.25 17.68
CA PRO A 34 -14.27 -8.54 18.37
C PRO A 34 -12.82 -9.06 18.27
N ALA A 35 -12.36 -9.82 19.26
CA ALA A 35 -11.01 -10.39 19.29
C ALA A 35 -10.84 -11.40 18.14
N ALA A 36 -9.73 -11.32 17.42
CA ALA A 36 -9.37 -12.35 16.46
C ALA A 36 -9.06 -13.66 17.21
N ALA A 37 -9.97 -14.64 17.15
CA ALA A 37 -9.69 -16.01 17.53
C ALA A 37 -8.76 -16.64 16.47
N GLY A 38 -7.47 -16.33 16.54
CA GLY A 38 -6.48 -16.75 15.55
C GLY A 38 -5.08 -16.99 16.13
N ALA A 39 -4.97 -17.26 17.43
CA ALA A 39 -3.70 -17.47 18.13
C ALA A 39 -2.96 -18.77 17.75
N GLY A 40 -3.43 -19.53 16.75
CA GLY A 40 -2.91 -20.84 16.38
C GLY A 40 -2.22 -20.94 15.02
N ALA A 41 -2.31 -19.93 14.14
CA ALA A 41 -1.64 -19.98 12.85
C ALA A 41 -0.17 -19.53 13.01
N PRO A 42 0.82 -20.38 12.68
CA PRO A 42 2.25 -20.06 12.81
C PRO A 42 2.75 -18.95 11.87
N PHE A 43 1.89 -18.48 10.96
CA PHE A 43 2.18 -17.44 9.98
C PHE A 43 1.12 -16.35 10.08
N VAL A 44 1.56 -15.11 10.26
CA VAL A 44 0.69 -13.94 10.31
C VAL A 44 0.50 -13.45 8.88
N SER A 45 -0.72 -13.53 8.35
CA SER A 45 -1.05 -12.86 7.10
C SER A 45 -1.26 -11.35 7.32
N ALA A 46 -1.24 -10.57 6.24
CA ALA A 46 -1.67 -9.18 6.28
C ALA A 46 -3.15 -9.05 6.76
N ALA A 47 -3.98 -10.07 6.49
CA ALA A 47 -5.36 -10.14 6.97
C ALA A 47 -5.45 -10.37 8.49
N ASP A 48 -4.58 -11.20 9.06
CA ASP A 48 -4.49 -11.42 10.53
C ASP A 48 -4.01 -10.16 11.26
N SER A 49 -3.13 -9.39 10.61
CA SER A 49 -2.67 -8.09 11.11
C SER A 49 -3.80 -7.05 11.08
N ALA A 50 -4.61 -7.04 10.01
CA ALA A 50 -5.76 -6.16 9.88
C ALA A 50 -6.89 -6.48 10.89
N LEU A 51 -7.12 -7.76 11.19
CA LEU A 51 -8.09 -8.21 12.20
C LEU A 51 -7.64 -7.88 13.63
N ARG A 52 -6.34 -7.96 13.96
CA ARG A 52 -5.82 -7.52 15.26
C ARG A 52 -5.79 -5.99 15.41
N ALA A 53 -5.53 -5.27 14.32
CA ALA A 53 -5.63 -3.81 14.27
C ALA A 53 -7.06 -3.27 14.49
N ALA A 54 -8.08 -4.14 14.55
CA ALA A 54 -9.47 -3.78 14.81
C ALA A 54 -9.76 -3.34 16.27
N ARG A 55 -8.74 -3.24 17.13
CA ARG A 55 -8.82 -2.66 18.48
C ARG A 55 -7.69 -1.67 18.72
N GLY A 56 -8.04 -0.48 19.18
CA GLY A 56 -7.07 0.54 19.54
C GLY A 56 -7.60 1.96 19.40
N ALA A 57 -6.74 2.90 19.74
CA ALA A 57 -7.01 4.33 19.65
C ALA A 57 -5.80 5.05 19.06
N ALA A 58 -6.04 6.10 18.30
CA ALA A 58 -5.00 7.00 17.85
C ALA A 58 -5.50 8.44 17.86
N ASP A 59 -4.62 9.35 18.27
CA ASP A 59 -4.83 10.80 18.25
C ASP A 59 -3.62 11.45 17.58
N ARG A 60 -3.84 12.21 16.51
CA ARG A 60 -2.78 12.88 15.75
C ARG A 60 -3.03 14.38 15.70
N LEU A 61 -2.06 15.15 16.18
CA LEU A 61 -1.95 16.58 15.93
C LEU A 61 -1.04 16.80 14.72
N THR A 62 -1.46 17.64 13.78
CA THR A 62 -0.67 18.05 12.62
C THR A 62 -0.67 19.56 12.51
N VAL A 63 0.50 20.15 12.31
CA VAL A 63 0.70 21.57 12.00
C VAL A 63 1.48 21.65 10.69
N ARG A 64 1.00 22.44 9.74
CA ARG A 64 1.70 22.73 8.48
C ARG A 64 1.64 24.22 8.18
N VAL A 65 2.79 24.80 7.87
CA VAL A 65 2.91 26.15 7.29
C VAL A 65 3.43 26.00 5.87
N THR A 66 2.84 26.72 4.94
CA THR A 66 3.21 26.71 3.52
C THR A 66 3.24 28.13 3.01
N ASP A 67 4.21 28.45 2.15
CA ASP A 67 4.24 29.70 1.39
C ASP A 67 4.42 29.39 -0.09
N VAL A 68 3.56 29.96 -0.92
CA VAL A 68 3.52 29.70 -2.37
C VAL A 68 3.79 31.00 -3.12
N GLY A 69 4.93 31.04 -3.79
CA GLY A 69 5.37 32.14 -4.65
C GLY A 69 5.03 31.85 -6.10
N ARG A 70 4.36 32.77 -6.79
CA ARG A 70 4.13 32.68 -8.24
C ARG A 70 4.89 33.78 -8.97
N PHE A 71 5.64 33.39 -9.99
CA PHE A 71 6.56 34.24 -10.74
C PHE A 71 6.41 34.00 -12.24
N GLY A 72 6.84 34.99 -13.02
CA GLY A 72 6.89 34.88 -14.47
C GLY A 72 5.68 35.47 -15.18
N ASP A 73 5.51 35.05 -16.43
CA ASP A 73 4.53 35.56 -17.39
C ASP A 73 3.94 34.40 -18.24
N ASP A 74 3.32 34.75 -19.36
CA ASP A 74 2.70 33.78 -20.29
C ASP A 74 3.72 32.89 -21.03
N VAL A 75 4.98 33.33 -21.12
CA VAL A 75 6.06 32.58 -21.79
C VAL A 75 6.73 31.63 -20.81
N ALA A 76 7.05 32.11 -19.61
CA ALA A 76 7.68 31.32 -18.58
C ALA A 76 7.05 31.63 -17.24
N ALA A 77 6.41 30.64 -16.62
CA ALA A 77 5.83 30.74 -15.29
C ALA A 77 6.53 29.80 -14.32
N ALA A 78 6.79 30.26 -13.11
CA ALA A 78 7.35 29.45 -12.04
C ALA A 78 6.50 29.55 -10.77
N THR A 79 6.29 28.42 -10.13
CA THR A 79 5.69 28.33 -8.79
C THR A 79 6.71 27.75 -7.84
N VAL A 80 7.06 28.48 -6.79
CA VAL A 80 7.93 28.04 -5.69
C VAL A 80 7.05 27.76 -4.48
N THR A 81 7.27 26.64 -3.82
CA THR A 81 6.56 26.22 -2.61
C THR A 81 7.58 25.91 -1.54
N LEU A 82 7.46 26.60 -0.41
CA LEU A 82 8.20 26.32 0.81
C LEU A 82 7.20 25.81 1.85
N SER A 83 7.50 24.72 2.54
CA SER A 83 6.62 24.20 3.58
C SER A 83 7.41 23.66 4.76
N ALA A 84 6.87 23.86 5.95
CA ALA A 84 7.30 23.22 7.18
C ALA A 84 6.10 22.50 7.79
N GLU A 85 6.29 21.28 8.24
CA GLU A 85 5.25 20.50 8.90
C GLU A 85 5.79 19.77 10.11
N HIS A 86 4.91 19.59 11.08
CA HIS A 86 5.15 18.79 12.27
C HIS A 86 3.89 17.99 12.58
N SER A 87 4.07 16.71 12.91
CA SER A 87 2.99 15.86 13.40
C SER A 87 3.41 15.13 14.65
N ALA A 88 2.48 14.99 15.58
CA ALA A 88 2.61 14.19 16.79
C ALA A 88 1.44 13.21 16.86
N LEU A 89 1.74 11.92 16.89
CA LEU A 89 0.78 10.84 16.96
C LEU A 89 0.94 10.12 18.30
N ARG A 90 -0.16 10.02 19.04
CA ARG A 90 -0.30 9.12 20.19
C ARG A 90 -1.14 7.94 19.74
N GLU A 91 -0.61 6.73 19.82
CA GLU A 91 -1.38 5.52 19.58
C GLU A 91 -1.43 4.64 20.83
N ALA A 92 -2.54 3.93 20.99
CA ALA A 92 -2.72 2.91 22.00
C ALA A 92 -3.29 1.65 21.34
N THR A 93 -2.60 0.51 21.51
CA THR A 93 -3.08 -0.79 21.05
C THR A 93 -3.49 -1.63 22.25
N TRP A 94 -4.67 -2.24 22.20
CA TRP A 94 -5.19 -3.09 23.25
C TRP A 94 -5.01 -4.56 22.88
N SER A 95 -4.46 -5.36 23.80
CA SER A 95 -4.28 -6.80 23.65
C SER A 95 -5.10 -7.53 24.71
N ASP A 96 -5.86 -8.55 24.31
CA ASP A 96 -6.53 -9.48 25.22
C ASP A 96 -5.65 -10.73 25.46
N ALA A 97 -4.40 -10.73 24.99
CA ALA A 97 -3.53 -11.87 25.17
C ALA A 97 -3.27 -12.10 26.66
N VAL A 98 -3.71 -13.24 27.18
CA VAL A 98 -3.35 -13.69 28.53
C VAL A 98 -1.95 -14.27 28.43
N LEU A 99 -1.00 -13.61 29.08
CA LEU A 99 0.37 -14.10 29.21
C LEU A 99 0.37 -15.44 29.96
N PRO A 100 1.38 -16.31 29.78
CA PRO A 100 1.42 -17.65 30.40
C PRO A 100 1.31 -17.68 31.93
N ASN A 101 1.56 -16.55 32.58
CA ASN A 101 1.43 -16.32 34.03
C ASN A 101 0.03 -15.83 34.46
N GLY A 102 -0.94 -15.76 33.54
CA GLY A 102 -2.32 -15.31 33.81
C GLY A 102 -2.53 -13.80 33.77
N SER A 103 -1.50 -12.98 33.51
CA SER A 103 -1.67 -11.52 33.38
C SER A 103 -2.12 -11.12 31.98
N LEU A 104 -2.92 -10.06 31.86
CA LEU A 104 -3.25 -9.44 30.57
C LEU A 104 -2.01 -8.75 29.98
N ASP A 105 -1.82 -8.86 28.67
CA ASP A 105 -0.80 -8.15 27.91
C ASP A 105 -1.05 -6.62 28.01
N PRO A 106 -0.06 -5.80 28.40
CA PRO A 106 -0.28 -4.38 28.68
C PRO A 106 -0.77 -3.59 27.46
N VAL A 107 -1.52 -2.52 27.73
CA VAL A 107 -1.83 -1.48 26.74
C VAL A 107 -0.51 -0.87 26.28
N ALA A 108 -0.17 -1.06 25.01
CA ALA A 108 1.01 -0.44 24.42
C ALA A 108 0.64 0.98 23.97
N GLU A 109 1.14 1.98 24.68
CA GLU A 109 1.05 3.39 24.29
C GLU A 109 2.37 3.82 23.63
N ALA A 110 2.27 4.44 22.45
CA ALA A 110 3.43 4.96 21.74
C ALA A 110 3.19 6.40 21.28
N TRP A 111 4.19 7.24 21.51
CA TRP A 111 4.26 8.59 20.97
C TRP A 111 5.22 8.62 19.78
N ARG A 112 4.78 9.26 18.70
CA ARG A 112 5.56 9.42 17.48
C ARG A 112 5.52 10.84 17.00
N GLN A 113 6.64 11.27 16.45
CA GLN A 113 6.79 12.61 15.91
C GLN A 113 7.46 12.55 14.55
N SER A 114 6.99 13.39 13.65
CA SER A 114 7.62 13.60 12.34
C SER A 114 7.64 15.09 12.04
N THR A 115 8.80 15.59 11.63
CA THR A 115 9.00 16.99 11.21
C THR A 115 9.57 17.00 9.80
N GLY A 116 8.93 17.76 8.92
CA GLY A 116 9.32 17.89 7.52
C GLY A 116 9.57 19.33 7.11
N LEU A 117 10.61 19.56 6.31
CA LEU A 117 10.83 20.81 5.57
C LEU A 117 10.84 20.49 4.08
N VAL A 118 10.13 21.27 3.27
CA VAL A 118 10.00 21.06 1.83
C VAL A 118 10.32 22.35 1.10
N ALA A 119 11.12 22.24 0.05
CA ALA A 119 11.28 23.28 -0.96
C ALA A 119 11.05 22.65 -2.34
N GLN A 120 10.13 23.19 -3.11
CA GLN A 120 9.78 22.69 -4.44
C GLN A 120 9.59 23.86 -5.41
N THR A 121 10.06 23.70 -6.63
CA THR A 121 9.86 24.65 -7.73
C THR A 121 9.27 23.90 -8.92
N SER A 122 8.23 24.47 -9.53
CA SER A 122 7.65 24.00 -10.79
C SER A 122 7.72 25.13 -11.81
N VAL A 123 8.23 24.83 -13.00
CA VAL A 123 8.40 25.77 -14.11
C VAL A 123 7.59 25.26 -15.30
N ALA A 124 6.87 26.17 -15.95
CA ALA A 124 6.20 25.96 -17.23
C ALA A 124 6.81 26.93 -18.25
N TYR A 125 7.19 26.40 -19.41
CA TYR A 125 7.77 27.16 -20.51
C TYR A 125 6.95 26.93 -21.79
N HIS A 126 6.43 28.03 -22.35
CA HIS A 126 5.49 28.09 -23.48
C HIS A 126 4.27 27.16 -23.37
N GLY A 127 3.86 26.80 -22.16
CA GLY A 127 2.78 25.83 -21.94
C GLY A 127 3.07 24.44 -22.53
N VAL A 128 4.33 24.13 -22.82
CA VAL A 128 4.77 22.92 -23.53
C VAL A 128 5.72 22.13 -22.68
N LEU A 129 6.76 22.78 -22.16
CA LEU A 129 7.78 22.16 -21.33
C LEU A 129 7.48 22.46 -19.89
N PHE A 130 7.40 21.42 -19.06
CA PHE A 130 7.16 21.55 -17.64
C PHE A 130 8.29 20.83 -16.91
N ALA A 131 8.87 21.49 -15.91
CA ALA A 131 9.89 20.92 -15.06
C ALA A 131 9.52 21.14 -13.59
N THR A 132 9.81 20.17 -12.75
CA THR A 132 9.62 20.26 -11.31
C THR A 132 10.88 19.75 -10.62
N GLY A 133 11.34 20.45 -9.60
CA GLY A 133 12.41 19.99 -8.74
C GLY A 133 12.12 20.36 -7.30
N GLY A 134 12.46 19.47 -6.38
CA GLY A 134 12.27 19.72 -4.97
C GLY A 134 13.10 18.81 -4.08
N VAL A 135 13.17 19.20 -2.82
CA VAL A 135 13.78 18.41 -1.76
C VAL A 135 12.91 18.50 -0.52
N ARG A 136 12.73 17.35 0.14
CA ARG A 136 12.15 17.26 1.47
C ARG A 136 13.20 16.76 2.45
N PHE A 137 13.37 17.47 3.56
CA PHE A 137 14.11 16.98 4.71
C PHE A 137 13.11 16.49 5.74
N GLU A 138 13.25 15.26 6.18
CA GLU A 138 12.32 14.64 7.14
C GLU A 138 13.09 14.08 8.32
N ARG A 139 12.66 14.45 9.52
CA ARG A 139 13.07 13.80 10.77
C ARG A 139 11.88 13.01 11.31
N ASP A 140 12.00 11.69 11.32
CA ASP A 140 10.96 10.79 11.84
C ASP A 140 11.50 9.99 13.03
N ALA A 141 10.70 9.89 14.08
CA ALA A 141 11.10 9.22 15.31
C ALA A 141 11.16 7.68 15.20
N GLY A 142 10.58 7.04 14.17
CA GLY A 142 10.65 5.58 13.96
C GLY A 142 10.28 4.72 15.20
N TYR A 143 10.63 3.44 15.18
CA TYR A 143 10.61 2.54 16.36
C TYR A 143 12.03 2.26 16.90
N GLY A 144 13.05 2.91 16.34
CA GLY A 144 14.43 2.82 16.82
C GLY A 144 14.69 3.81 17.96
N THR A 145 15.78 3.60 18.70
CA THR A 145 16.28 4.55 19.70
C THR A 145 16.87 5.83 19.09
N SER A 146 16.97 5.90 17.76
CA SER A 146 17.47 7.05 17.01
C SER A 146 16.43 7.55 15.99
N SER A 147 16.15 8.85 16.01
CA SER A 147 15.35 9.50 14.96
C SER A 147 16.10 9.46 13.63
N THR A 148 15.43 9.06 12.55
CA THR A 148 16.02 9.07 11.20
C THR A 148 15.86 10.47 10.59
N LEU A 149 16.97 11.09 10.16
CA LEU A 149 16.96 12.27 9.32
C LEU A 149 17.23 11.85 7.87
N ALA A 150 16.34 12.22 6.95
CA ALA A 150 16.46 11.88 5.54
C ALA A 150 16.27 13.09 4.64
N ALA A 151 17.06 13.14 3.56
CA ALA A 151 16.84 14.04 2.42
C ALA A 151 16.21 13.26 1.27
N LEU A 152 15.09 13.79 0.76
CA LEU A 152 14.17 13.17 -0.18
C LEU A 152 14.03 14.09 -1.41
N PRO A 153 14.99 14.04 -2.36
CA PRO A 153 14.89 14.80 -3.59
C PRO A 153 13.82 14.23 -4.54
N SER A 154 13.20 15.12 -5.31
CA SER A 154 12.33 14.79 -6.43
C SER A 154 12.63 15.69 -7.63
N LEU A 155 12.64 15.10 -8.81
CA LEU A 155 12.86 15.79 -10.09
C LEU A 155 11.86 15.24 -11.10
N GLY A 156 11.29 16.09 -11.93
CA GLY A 156 10.32 15.72 -12.95
C GLY A 156 10.43 16.64 -14.15
N VAL A 157 10.24 16.08 -15.34
CA VAL A 157 10.14 16.84 -16.58
C VAL A 157 9.02 16.25 -17.44
N SER A 158 8.29 17.10 -18.14
CA SER A 158 7.36 16.65 -19.17
C SER A 158 7.27 17.63 -20.32
N VAL A 159 7.01 17.09 -21.50
CA VAL A 159 6.73 17.86 -22.71
C VAL A 159 5.36 17.48 -23.24
N VAL A 160 4.55 18.48 -23.56
CA VAL A 160 3.18 18.32 -24.08
C VAL A 160 3.09 18.90 -25.49
N ARG A 161 2.50 18.14 -26.41
CA ARG A 161 2.23 18.56 -27.78
C ARG A 161 0.81 18.17 -28.17
N THR A 162 0.12 19.08 -28.85
CA THR A 162 -1.18 18.82 -29.44
C THR A 162 -1.03 18.79 -30.96
N LEU A 163 -1.41 17.68 -31.59
CA LEU A 163 -1.31 17.45 -33.03
C LEU A 163 -2.61 16.80 -33.52
N GLY A 164 -3.31 17.45 -34.45
CA GLY A 164 -4.47 16.85 -35.14
C GLY A 164 -5.60 16.34 -34.22
N GLY A 165 -5.87 17.01 -33.09
CA GLY A 165 -6.91 16.60 -32.12
C GLY A 165 -6.46 15.57 -31.08
N ALA A 166 -5.19 15.15 -31.13
CA ALA A 166 -4.56 14.34 -30.10
C ALA A 166 -3.57 15.18 -29.27
N THR A 167 -3.52 14.91 -27.97
CA THR A 167 -2.54 15.47 -27.04
C THR A 167 -1.59 14.36 -26.62
N LEU A 168 -0.32 14.52 -26.94
CA LEU A 168 0.77 13.65 -26.50
C LEU A 168 1.54 14.34 -25.37
N LYS A 169 1.78 13.61 -24.29
CA LYS A 169 2.66 14.02 -23.20
C LYS A 169 3.74 12.98 -22.98
N LEU A 170 5.01 13.39 -23.03
CA LEU A 170 6.13 12.56 -22.57
C LEU A 170 6.57 13.06 -21.21
N ARG A 171 6.84 12.16 -20.26
CA ARG A 171 7.23 12.51 -18.89
C ARG A 171 8.34 11.62 -18.38
N SER A 172 9.22 12.18 -17.56
CA SER A 172 10.19 11.42 -16.79
C SER A 172 10.33 12.04 -15.41
N ALA A 173 10.53 11.20 -14.40
CA ALA A 173 10.71 11.63 -13.02
C ALA A 173 11.74 10.76 -12.30
N TYR A 174 12.39 11.35 -11.32
CA TYR A 174 13.20 10.67 -10.32
C TYR A 174 12.70 11.08 -8.94
N GLY A 175 12.63 10.12 -8.01
CA GLY A 175 12.23 10.39 -6.65
C GLY A 175 12.93 9.50 -5.65
N LYS A 176 13.00 9.97 -4.40
CA LYS A 176 13.40 9.20 -3.24
C LYS A 176 12.37 9.38 -2.13
N ALA A 177 11.98 8.29 -1.49
CA ALA A 177 11.06 8.23 -0.38
C ALA A 177 11.62 7.31 0.71
N ILE A 178 11.14 7.48 1.94
CA ILE A 178 11.41 6.56 3.04
C ILE A 178 10.11 6.01 3.61
N ARG A 179 10.18 4.78 4.13
CA ARG A 179 9.16 4.20 5.00
C ARG A 179 9.83 3.90 6.33
N PRO A 180 9.58 4.71 7.38
CA PRO A 180 10.03 4.40 8.73
C PRO A 180 9.53 3.00 9.11
N ALA A 181 10.37 2.20 9.76
CA ALA A 181 9.96 0.88 10.22
C ALA A 181 8.75 1.02 11.15
N ARG A 182 7.66 0.27 10.91
CA ARG A 182 6.48 0.25 11.78
C ARG A 182 6.17 -1.15 12.28
N ALA A 183 6.08 -1.34 13.59
CA ALA A 183 5.65 -2.59 14.21
C ALA A 183 4.27 -2.43 14.85
N THR A 184 3.28 -3.23 14.44
CA THR A 184 2.05 -3.37 15.24
C THR A 184 2.41 -4.15 16.50
N TYR A 185 2.29 -3.51 17.66
CA TYR A 185 2.55 -4.14 18.96
C TYR A 185 1.56 -5.32 19.14
N GLY A 186 2.09 -6.49 19.52
CA GLY A 186 1.32 -7.74 19.69
C GLY A 186 1.77 -8.91 18.80
N THR A 187 2.54 -8.66 17.73
CA THR A 187 3.12 -9.72 16.87
C THR A 187 4.64 -9.85 16.96
N VAL A 188 5.29 -8.85 17.53
CA VAL A 188 6.75 -8.70 17.51
C VAL A 188 7.24 -8.53 18.94
N ALA A 189 8.11 -9.42 19.41
CA ALA A 189 8.60 -9.39 20.79
C ALA A 189 9.90 -8.61 21.01
N SER A 190 10.58 -8.25 19.94
CA SER A 190 11.79 -7.45 19.99
C SER A 190 11.86 -6.64 18.72
N ILE A 191 12.03 -5.33 18.88
CA ILE A 191 12.34 -4.42 17.79
C ILE A 191 13.85 -4.17 17.91
N LEU A 192 14.62 -4.75 17.00
CA LEU A 192 16.03 -4.35 16.82
C LEU A 192 16.07 -2.89 16.37
N PRO A 193 17.17 -2.14 16.54
CA PRO A 193 17.28 -0.82 15.94
C PRO A 193 17.12 -0.94 14.42
N LEU A 194 15.96 -0.53 13.91
CA LEU A 194 15.60 -0.62 12.49
C LEU A 194 15.87 0.70 11.80
N GLU A 195 16.57 0.62 10.67
CA GLU A 195 16.65 1.74 9.75
C GLU A 195 15.36 1.85 8.92
N ALA A 196 15.02 3.07 8.52
CA ALA A 196 13.94 3.28 7.56
C ALA A 196 14.26 2.62 6.22
N GLU A 197 13.25 1.98 5.63
CA GLU A 197 13.35 1.54 4.25
C GLU A 197 13.44 2.76 3.35
N THR A 198 14.29 2.71 2.34
CA THR A 198 14.44 3.79 1.38
C THR A 198 14.10 3.27 0.00
N GLN A 199 13.15 3.91 -0.67
CA GLN A 199 12.81 3.65 -2.06
C GLN A 199 13.31 4.82 -2.92
N SER A 200 14.00 4.52 -4.01
CA SER A 200 14.33 5.51 -5.03
C SER A 200 14.27 4.93 -6.42
N GLY A 201 14.08 5.77 -7.43
CA GLY A 201 14.01 5.27 -8.79
C GLY A 201 13.62 6.30 -9.81
N ILE A 202 13.61 5.85 -11.07
CA ILE A 202 13.21 6.63 -12.23
C ILE A 202 11.92 6.04 -12.78
N GLU A 203 11.03 6.93 -13.21
CA GLU A 203 9.82 6.60 -13.95
C GLU A 203 9.78 7.41 -15.23
N THR A 204 9.58 6.75 -16.36
CA THR A 204 9.42 7.40 -17.67
C THR A 204 8.13 6.92 -18.31
N GLY A 205 7.35 7.83 -18.89
CA GLY A 205 6.06 7.48 -19.44
C GLY A 205 5.61 8.37 -20.57
N ALA A 206 4.59 7.88 -21.27
CA ALA A 206 3.89 8.58 -22.33
C ALA A 206 2.39 8.52 -22.07
N ASP A 207 1.73 9.67 -22.23
CA ASP A 207 0.28 9.77 -22.17
C ASP A 207 -0.24 10.27 -23.53
N LEU A 208 -1.25 9.62 -24.08
CA LEU A 208 -1.94 10.01 -25.31
C LEU A 208 -3.42 10.20 -24.99
N ALA A 209 -3.95 11.37 -25.29
CA ALA A 209 -5.38 11.64 -25.25
C ALA A 209 -5.87 12.05 -26.63
N TRP A 210 -6.90 11.37 -27.16
CA TRP A 210 -7.56 11.73 -28.40
C TRP A 210 -9.00 12.16 -28.12
N GLY A 211 -9.24 13.46 -28.17
CA GLY A 211 -10.55 14.05 -27.90
C GLY A 211 -11.13 13.57 -26.57
N ARG A 212 -12.37 13.06 -26.61
CA ARG A 212 -13.05 12.44 -25.45
C ARG A 212 -13.17 10.91 -25.58
N THR A 213 -12.58 10.35 -26.64
CA THR A 213 -12.83 8.98 -27.10
C THR A 213 -11.79 8.02 -26.56
N LEU A 214 -10.52 8.41 -26.51
CA LEU A 214 -9.43 7.51 -26.13
C LEU A 214 -8.44 8.24 -25.22
N SER A 215 -8.01 7.56 -24.15
CA SER A 215 -6.88 7.94 -23.32
C SER A 215 -6.03 6.72 -23.07
N LEU A 216 -4.73 6.81 -23.33
CA LEU A 216 -3.74 5.78 -23.08
C LEU A 216 -2.61 6.37 -22.24
N ARG A 217 -2.12 5.62 -21.27
CA ARG A 217 -0.95 5.95 -20.46
C ARG A 217 -0.08 4.71 -20.35
N ALA A 218 1.22 4.89 -20.57
CA ALA A 218 2.23 3.86 -20.32
C ALA A 218 3.34 4.45 -19.46
N THR A 219 3.76 3.71 -18.43
CA THR A 219 4.84 4.08 -17.52
C THR A 219 5.80 2.91 -17.40
N ARG A 220 7.09 3.16 -17.59
CA ARG A 220 8.19 2.25 -17.22
C ARG A 220 8.81 2.76 -15.94
N PHE A 221 8.89 1.92 -14.92
CA PHE A 221 9.53 2.26 -13.64
C PHE A 221 10.74 1.37 -13.38
N ASP A 222 11.81 1.95 -12.84
CA ASP A 222 12.99 1.24 -12.33
C ASP A 222 13.30 1.79 -10.94
N GLN A 223 13.02 1.00 -9.92
CA GLN A 223 13.09 1.41 -8.53
C GLN A 223 13.95 0.43 -7.73
N ARG A 224 14.66 0.96 -6.74
CA ARG A 224 15.44 0.21 -5.78
C ARG A 224 14.92 0.53 -4.39
N VAL A 225 14.70 -0.51 -3.60
CA VAL A 225 14.43 -0.39 -2.17
C VAL A 225 15.64 -0.90 -1.40
N THR A 226 16.16 -0.10 -0.49
CA THR A 226 17.22 -0.48 0.45
C THR A 226 16.66 -0.54 1.87
N ASN A 227 17.37 -1.26 2.74
CA ASN A 227 16.97 -1.47 4.14
C ASN A 227 15.58 -2.11 4.28
N LEU A 228 15.18 -2.95 3.32
CA LEU A 228 13.87 -3.62 3.30
C LEU A 228 13.57 -4.25 4.66
N VAL A 229 12.50 -3.82 5.31
CA VAL A 229 12.05 -4.31 6.61
C VAL A 229 11.09 -5.47 6.38
N GLN A 230 11.42 -6.64 6.93
CA GLN A 230 10.60 -7.84 6.83
C GLN A 230 10.41 -8.48 8.21
N PRO A 231 9.25 -9.11 8.46
CA PRO A 231 9.10 -10.00 9.60
C PRO A 231 9.86 -11.30 9.33
N VAL A 232 10.73 -11.68 10.26
CA VAL A 232 11.42 -12.97 10.27
C VAL A 232 11.00 -13.74 11.52
N LEU A 233 10.78 -15.04 11.39
CA LEU A 233 10.50 -15.89 12.54
C LEU A 233 11.75 -16.03 13.41
N ALA A 234 11.73 -15.43 14.60
CA ALA A 234 12.73 -15.64 15.62
C ALA A 234 12.27 -16.71 16.61
N LEU A 235 13.23 -17.51 17.07
CA LEU A 235 12.97 -18.51 18.10
C LEU A 235 12.90 -17.83 19.46
N GLY A 236 11.77 -17.95 20.14
CA GLY A 236 11.67 -17.66 21.57
C GLY A 236 12.34 -18.75 22.41
N THR A 237 12.72 -18.41 23.64
CA THR A 237 13.15 -19.39 24.65
C THR A 237 12.03 -20.39 24.95
N PRO A 238 12.33 -21.68 25.23
CA PRO A 238 11.35 -22.64 25.70
C PRO A 238 10.63 -22.09 26.93
N VAL A 239 9.30 -22.04 26.89
CA VAL A 239 8.52 -21.72 28.09
C VAL A 239 8.60 -22.94 29.01
N ALA A 240 9.22 -22.78 30.17
CA ALA A 240 9.24 -23.80 31.21
C ALA A 240 7.79 -24.14 31.60
N GLY A 241 7.38 -25.41 31.42
CA GLY A 241 6.02 -25.88 31.70
C GLY A 241 5.12 -26.09 30.47
N ALA A 242 5.61 -25.84 29.25
CA ALA A 242 4.88 -26.29 28.05
C ALA A 242 4.83 -27.83 28.03
N ALA A 243 3.61 -28.39 28.02
CA ALA A 243 3.40 -29.82 27.85
C ALA A 243 4.21 -30.33 26.65
N ALA A 244 4.88 -31.48 26.81
CA ALA A 244 5.69 -32.10 25.77
C ALA A 244 4.88 -32.19 24.47
N GLY A 245 5.23 -31.36 23.48
CA GLY A 245 4.56 -31.31 22.18
C GLY A 245 4.09 -29.92 21.72
N ILE A 246 4.11 -28.87 22.56
CA ILE A 246 3.83 -27.50 22.08
C ILE A 246 5.17 -26.81 21.76
N PRO A 247 5.53 -26.61 20.47
CA PRO A 247 6.78 -25.95 20.11
C PRO A 247 6.76 -24.51 20.64
N THR A 248 7.86 -24.13 21.28
CA THR A 248 8.32 -22.75 21.60
C THR A 248 7.46 -21.64 21.00
N ALA A 249 7.00 -20.70 21.81
CA ALA A 249 6.31 -19.49 21.34
C ALA A 249 7.17 -18.80 20.26
N ARG A 250 6.80 -19.03 18.99
CA ARG A 250 7.48 -18.49 17.82
C ARG A 250 7.09 -17.02 17.73
N ARG A 251 8.06 -16.12 17.70
CA ARG A 251 7.80 -14.67 17.70
C ARG A 251 8.40 -14.08 16.43
N ALA A 252 7.62 -13.30 15.69
CA ALA A 252 8.18 -12.56 14.56
C ALA A 252 9.09 -11.43 15.11
N VAL A 253 10.21 -11.18 14.45
CA VAL A 253 11.09 -10.03 14.70
C VAL A 253 11.22 -9.29 13.38
N LEU A 254 11.03 -7.97 13.42
CA LEU A 254 11.29 -7.13 12.26
C LEU A 254 12.80 -6.92 12.14
N VAL A 255 13.31 -7.05 10.91
CA VAL A 255 14.73 -6.86 10.58
C VAL A 255 14.87 -6.09 9.28
N ASN A 256 15.95 -5.33 9.11
CA ASN A 256 16.37 -4.86 7.79
C ASN A 256 16.97 -6.06 7.02
N ALA A 257 16.13 -6.73 6.21
CA ALA A 257 16.41 -7.97 5.52
C ALA A 257 17.26 -7.83 4.25
N GLY A 258 17.39 -6.62 3.67
CA GLY A 258 18.27 -6.37 2.53
C GLY A 258 17.76 -5.33 1.55
N GLU A 259 17.92 -5.61 0.26
CA GLU A 259 17.59 -4.74 -0.86
C GLU A 259 16.81 -5.48 -1.95
N ILE A 260 15.88 -4.77 -2.59
CA ILE A 260 15.14 -5.26 -3.75
C ILE A 260 15.19 -4.27 -4.91
N ALA A 261 15.10 -4.77 -6.13
CA ALA A 261 14.86 -3.98 -7.33
C ALA A 261 13.46 -4.31 -7.88
N ASN A 262 12.70 -3.27 -8.16
CA ASN A 262 11.37 -3.34 -8.76
C ASN A 262 11.43 -2.67 -10.13
N ARG A 263 11.14 -3.45 -11.17
CA ARG A 263 11.16 -2.97 -12.56
C ARG A 263 9.93 -3.42 -13.27
N GLY A 264 9.36 -2.57 -14.11
CA GLY A 264 8.14 -2.97 -14.76
C GLY A 264 7.46 -1.91 -15.59
N TRP A 265 6.32 -2.29 -16.11
CA TRP A 265 5.45 -1.45 -16.91
C TRP A 265 4.08 -1.34 -16.27
N GLU A 266 3.51 -0.14 -16.30
CA GLU A 266 2.11 0.11 -15.98
C GLU A 266 1.44 0.75 -17.18
N LEU A 267 0.31 0.16 -17.59
CA LEU A 267 -0.50 0.63 -18.69
C LEU A 267 -1.91 0.92 -18.17
N ASP A 268 -2.46 2.06 -18.56
CA ASP A 268 -3.85 2.46 -18.31
C ASP A 268 -4.48 2.89 -19.63
N ALA A 269 -5.68 2.41 -19.90
CA ALA A 269 -6.40 2.67 -21.13
C ALA A 269 -7.88 2.90 -20.84
N THR A 270 -8.45 3.96 -21.42
CA THR A 270 -9.89 4.17 -21.46
C THR A 270 -10.34 4.53 -22.85
N ALA A 271 -11.45 3.93 -23.29
CA ALA A 271 -12.09 4.21 -24.57
C ALA A 271 -13.59 4.41 -24.38
N ARG A 272 -14.19 5.34 -25.13
CA ARG A 272 -15.63 5.62 -25.12
C ARG A 272 -16.15 5.76 -26.53
N ALA A 273 -17.20 5.01 -26.84
CA ALA A 273 -17.87 5.04 -28.13
C ALA A 273 -19.40 5.04 -27.90
N GLY A 274 -20.01 6.23 -28.00
CA GLY A 274 -21.44 6.41 -27.77
C GLY A 274 -21.86 5.95 -26.37
N ARG A 275 -22.62 4.86 -26.32
CA ARG A 275 -23.17 4.26 -25.09
C ARG A 275 -22.19 3.33 -24.37
N LEU A 276 -21.07 2.99 -25.02
CA LEU A 276 -20.09 2.03 -24.53
C LEU A 276 -18.88 2.75 -23.93
N SER A 277 -18.39 2.22 -22.83
CA SER A 277 -17.10 2.61 -22.24
C SER A 277 -16.29 1.35 -21.95
N LEU A 278 -15.02 1.35 -22.32
CA LEU A 278 -14.04 0.35 -21.97
C LEU A 278 -12.97 1.02 -21.12
N GLY A 279 -12.53 0.37 -20.06
CA GLY A 279 -11.40 0.79 -19.26
C GLY A 279 -10.56 -0.41 -18.87
N GLY A 280 -9.24 -0.28 -18.86
CA GLY A 280 -8.38 -1.37 -18.43
C GLY A 280 -7.04 -0.89 -17.92
N THR A 281 -6.46 -1.69 -17.03
CA THR A 281 -5.11 -1.49 -16.52
C THR A 281 -4.30 -2.77 -16.65
N LEU A 282 -3.00 -2.66 -16.84
CA LEU A 282 -2.05 -3.77 -16.86
C LEU A 282 -0.79 -3.35 -16.13
N SER A 283 -0.39 -4.10 -15.11
CA SER A 283 0.91 -3.95 -14.44
C SER A 283 1.74 -5.21 -14.66
N LEU A 284 2.97 -5.01 -15.13
CA LEU A 284 3.96 -6.06 -15.38
C LEU A 284 5.16 -5.77 -14.48
N VAL A 285 5.40 -6.62 -13.48
CA VAL A 285 6.37 -6.35 -12.42
C VAL A 285 7.37 -7.49 -12.27
N ASP A 286 8.65 -7.12 -12.31
CA ASP A 286 9.77 -7.94 -11.87
C ASP A 286 10.31 -7.34 -10.57
N SER A 287 9.99 -7.99 -9.45
CA SER A 287 10.46 -7.61 -8.12
C SER A 287 11.43 -8.66 -7.61
N ARG A 288 12.70 -8.29 -7.45
CA ARG A 288 13.78 -9.21 -7.11
C ARG A 288 14.63 -8.73 -5.96
N VAL A 289 15.04 -9.66 -5.11
CA VAL A 289 16.05 -9.45 -4.09
C VAL A 289 17.40 -9.25 -4.76
N THR A 290 18.03 -8.10 -4.53
CA THR A 290 19.37 -7.80 -5.07
C THR A 290 20.47 -8.02 -4.05
N ARG A 291 20.16 -7.84 -2.77
CA ARG A 291 21.08 -8.09 -1.66
C ARG A 291 20.28 -8.56 -0.45
N VAL A 292 20.84 -9.48 0.32
CA VAL A 292 20.28 -9.91 1.60
C VAL A 292 21.23 -9.43 2.70
N ALA A 293 20.68 -9.00 3.84
CA ALA A 293 21.46 -8.78 5.05
C ALA A 293 22.03 -10.11 5.57
N ASP A 294 22.97 -10.06 6.52
CA ASP A 294 23.62 -11.26 7.07
C ASP A 294 22.61 -12.36 7.43
N GLY A 295 22.94 -13.61 7.10
CA GLY A 295 22.01 -14.75 7.14
C GLY A 295 21.39 -15.04 8.51
N ALA A 296 22.01 -14.56 9.59
CA ALA A 296 21.46 -14.61 10.94
C ALA A 296 20.26 -13.66 11.15
N MET A 297 20.21 -12.56 10.40
CA MET A 297 19.17 -11.52 10.49
C MET A 297 17.99 -11.82 9.56
N SER A 298 18.24 -12.27 8.33
CA SER A 298 17.18 -12.56 7.35
C SER A 298 16.42 -13.87 7.59
N GLY A 299 16.83 -14.65 8.59
CA GLY A 299 16.33 -16.01 8.82
C GLY A 299 16.62 -16.96 7.66
N GLY A 300 17.49 -16.57 6.72
CA GLY A 300 18.02 -17.37 5.60
C GLY A 300 17.04 -17.72 4.47
N ALA A 301 15.78 -17.29 4.52
CA ALA A 301 14.77 -17.72 3.55
C ALA A 301 14.91 -16.96 2.21
N LEU A 302 15.20 -15.66 2.27
CA LEU A 302 15.47 -14.83 1.09
C LEU A 302 16.92 -15.00 0.62
N GLN A 303 17.11 -15.11 -0.69
CA GLN A 303 18.42 -15.12 -1.36
C GLN A 303 18.44 -14.08 -2.49
N ALA A 304 19.62 -13.57 -2.83
CA ALA A 304 19.77 -12.70 -3.99
C ALA A 304 19.31 -13.44 -5.27
N GLY A 305 18.59 -12.73 -6.14
CA GLY A 305 17.95 -13.27 -7.35
C GLY A 305 16.54 -13.79 -7.14
N ASP A 306 16.12 -14.06 -5.89
CA ASP A 306 14.76 -14.47 -5.58
C ASP A 306 13.74 -13.41 -6.03
N ARG A 307 12.59 -13.88 -6.50
CA ARG A 307 11.40 -13.05 -6.62
C ARG A 307 10.87 -12.72 -5.23
N MET A 308 10.40 -11.49 -5.03
CA MET A 308 9.68 -11.16 -3.79
C MET A 308 8.40 -11.98 -3.68
N LEU A 309 8.14 -12.47 -2.47
CA LEU A 309 6.93 -13.21 -2.13
C LEU A 309 5.70 -12.29 -2.21
N ASP A 310 4.53 -12.84 -2.51
CA ASP A 310 3.25 -12.11 -2.59
C ASP A 310 3.22 -10.96 -3.62
N VAL A 311 4.19 -10.92 -4.56
CA VAL A 311 4.22 -9.91 -5.63
C VAL A 311 3.91 -10.56 -6.99
N PRO A 312 2.65 -10.42 -7.48
CA PRO A 312 2.26 -10.85 -8.82
C PRO A 312 3.15 -10.24 -9.91
N ALA A 313 3.51 -11.05 -10.90
CA ALA A 313 4.23 -10.54 -12.07
C ALA A 313 3.32 -9.80 -13.02
N ARG A 314 2.04 -10.16 -13.03
CA ARG A 314 1.06 -9.63 -13.95
C ARG A 314 -0.20 -9.37 -13.17
N THR A 315 -0.66 -8.14 -13.19
CA THR A 315 -2.01 -7.79 -12.76
C THR A 315 -2.71 -7.07 -13.89
N ALA A 316 -3.96 -7.44 -14.15
CA ALA A 316 -4.76 -6.82 -15.18
C ALA A 316 -6.17 -6.57 -14.67
N THR A 317 -6.72 -5.41 -15.03
CA THR A 317 -8.15 -5.16 -14.88
C THR A 317 -8.74 -4.76 -16.22
N LEU A 318 -9.96 -5.22 -16.48
CA LEU A 318 -10.75 -4.82 -17.64
C LEU A 318 -12.15 -4.50 -17.16
N SER A 319 -12.72 -3.42 -17.64
CA SER A 319 -14.06 -2.97 -17.31
C SER A 319 -14.79 -2.56 -18.58
N LEU A 320 -16.00 -3.06 -18.74
CA LEU A 320 -16.91 -2.70 -19.82
C LEU A 320 -18.16 -2.09 -19.19
N GLY A 321 -18.57 -0.94 -19.69
CA GLY A 321 -19.78 -0.24 -19.30
C GLY A 321 -20.65 0.02 -20.52
N TRP A 322 -21.95 -0.11 -20.34
CA TRP A 322 -22.96 0.26 -21.32
C TRP A 322 -24.07 1.04 -20.64
N THR A 323 -24.49 2.16 -21.24
CA THR A 323 -25.59 2.97 -20.73
C THR A 323 -26.63 3.24 -21.82
N ALA A 324 -27.90 3.12 -21.47
CA ALA A 324 -29.04 3.43 -22.33
C ALA A 324 -30.12 4.14 -21.51
N PRO A 325 -31.16 4.71 -22.15
CA PRO A 325 -32.28 5.28 -21.41
C PRO A 325 -32.83 4.25 -20.42
N ARG A 326 -32.81 4.61 -19.13
CA ARG A 326 -33.23 3.77 -18.00
C ARG A 326 -32.43 2.50 -17.73
N TRP A 327 -31.36 2.21 -18.46
CA TRP A 327 -30.58 0.98 -18.26
C TRP A 327 -29.10 1.29 -18.14
N SER A 328 -28.43 0.61 -17.21
CA SER A 328 -26.99 0.55 -17.20
C SER A 328 -26.51 -0.88 -16.98
N PHE A 329 -25.41 -1.23 -17.61
CA PHE A 329 -24.72 -2.49 -17.43
C PHE A 329 -23.25 -2.19 -17.20
N SER A 330 -22.63 -2.91 -16.28
CA SER A 330 -21.19 -2.92 -16.13
C SER A 330 -20.69 -4.33 -15.85
N THR A 331 -19.52 -4.66 -16.38
CA THR A 331 -18.79 -5.86 -16.01
C THR A 331 -17.32 -5.53 -15.83
N GLY A 332 -16.69 -6.23 -14.90
CA GLY A 332 -15.28 -6.06 -14.59
C GLY A 332 -14.61 -7.41 -14.42
N LEU A 333 -13.43 -7.54 -14.98
CA LEU A 333 -12.52 -8.67 -14.79
C LEU A 333 -11.27 -8.15 -14.11
N ALA A 334 -10.81 -8.85 -13.08
CA ALA A 334 -9.51 -8.63 -12.44
C ALA A 334 -8.73 -9.94 -12.49
N HIS A 335 -7.46 -9.88 -12.84
CA HIS A 335 -6.58 -11.03 -12.94
C HIS A 335 -5.24 -10.71 -12.29
N ALA A 336 -4.73 -11.63 -11.49
CA ALA A 336 -3.38 -11.60 -10.94
C ALA A 336 -2.73 -12.96 -11.17
N ALA A 337 -1.45 -13.00 -11.54
CA ALA A 337 -0.74 -14.25 -11.82
C ALA A 337 0.76 -14.16 -11.57
N ASP A 338 1.41 -15.32 -11.59
CA ASP A 338 2.86 -15.53 -11.55
C ASP A 338 3.53 -14.94 -10.30
N TRP A 339 2.93 -15.10 -9.11
CA TRP A 339 3.62 -14.84 -7.84
C TRP A 339 4.11 -16.13 -7.21
N VAL A 340 5.06 -15.96 -6.30
CA VAL A 340 5.58 -17.03 -5.45
C VAL A 340 5.14 -16.69 -4.03
N ASP A 341 4.63 -17.67 -3.30
CA ASP A 341 4.48 -17.61 -1.84
C ASP A 341 4.77 -19.01 -1.26
N TYR A 342 4.64 -19.16 0.06
CA TYR A 342 4.69 -20.45 0.71
C TYR A 342 3.39 -21.24 0.53
N ASP A 343 3.51 -22.57 0.39
CA ASP A 343 2.44 -23.55 0.52
C ASP A 343 2.10 -23.68 2.01
N ARG A 344 1.10 -22.91 2.44
CA ARG A 344 0.73 -22.83 3.84
C ARG A 344 -0.04 -24.06 4.29
N LEU A 345 -0.73 -24.75 3.38
CA LEU A 345 -1.43 -25.99 3.70
C LEU A 345 -0.43 -27.12 3.98
N ALA A 346 0.62 -27.27 3.18
CA ALA A 346 1.70 -28.23 3.41
C ALA A 346 2.46 -27.90 4.70
N LEU A 347 2.82 -26.62 4.90
CA LEU A 347 3.46 -26.17 6.15
C LEU A 347 2.63 -26.54 7.39
N THR A 348 1.33 -26.26 7.33
CA THR A 348 0.41 -26.53 8.44
C THR A 348 0.23 -28.03 8.65
N ARG A 349 0.12 -28.80 7.57
CA ARG A 349 0.03 -30.27 7.64
C ARG A 349 1.26 -30.88 8.30
N ASP A 350 2.46 -30.49 7.89
CA ASP A 350 3.71 -31.02 8.43
C ASP A 350 3.93 -30.60 9.89
N LEU A 351 3.44 -29.41 10.25
CA LEU A 351 3.42 -28.96 11.64
C LEU A 351 2.49 -29.83 12.49
N LEU A 352 1.24 -30.03 12.05
CA LEU A 352 0.24 -30.82 12.77
C LEU A 352 0.60 -32.31 12.85
N ALA A 353 1.29 -32.83 11.83
CA ALA A 353 1.80 -34.20 11.81
C ALA A 353 3.04 -34.42 12.69
N GLY A 354 3.55 -33.38 13.35
CA GLY A 354 4.75 -33.46 14.21
C GLY A 354 6.05 -33.71 13.43
N VAL A 355 6.03 -33.59 12.10
CA VAL A 355 7.20 -33.77 11.22
C VAL A 355 8.22 -32.64 11.44
N LEU A 356 7.72 -31.45 11.79
CA LEU A 356 8.52 -30.26 12.04
C LEU A 356 9.05 -30.23 13.49
N VAL A 357 9.99 -31.12 13.80
CA VAL A 357 10.68 -31.19 15.12
C VAL A 357 11.65 -30.02 15.33
N GLN A 358 12.09 -29.38 14.24
CA GLN A 358 13.04 -28.28 14.24
C GLN A 358 12.43 -27.02 13.62
N PRO A 359 13.00 -25.83 13.90
CA PRO A 359 12.57 -24.58 13.27
C PRO A 359 12.57 -24.65 11.75
N VAL A 360 11.45 -24.26 11.12
CA VAL A 360 11.35 -24.08 9.66
C VAL A 360 11.75 -22.66 9.32
N VAL A 361 13.07 -22.47 9.21
CA VAL A 361 13.71 -21.23 8.77
C VAL A 361 14.67 -21.55 7.63
N GLY A 362 15.15 -20.53 6.94
CA GLY A 362 16.21 -20.70 5.96
C GLY A 362 15.82 -21.55 4.77
N SER A 363 16.73 -22.45 4.40
CA SER A 363 16.53 -23.44 3.34
C SER A 363 15.34 -24.37 3.59
N ARG A 364 15.01 -24.67 4.86
CA ARG A 364 13.84 -25.50 5.19
C ARG A 364 12.53 -24.76 4.89
N LEU A 365 12.47 -23.46 5.14
CA LEU A 365 11.30 -22.65 4.77
C LEU A 365 11.18 -22.50 3.25
N ARG A 366 12.31 -22.37 2.54
CA ARG A 366 12.32 -22.35 1.07
C ARG A 366 11.72 -23.61 0.43
N ALA A 367 11.80 -24.77 1.09
CA ALA A 367 11.24 -26.02 0.57
C ALA A 367 9.72 -25.95 0.37
N TYR A 368 9.04 -25.03 1.04
CA TYR A 368 7.60 -24.80 0.92
C TYR A 368 7.24 -23.73 -0.11
N ARG A 369 8.19 -23.18 -0.88
CA ARG A 369 7.85 -22.18 -1.90
C ARG A 369 7.13 -22.83 -3.08
N VAL A 370 6.02 -22.24 -3.47
CA VAL A 370 5.24 -22.62 -4.64
C VAL A 370 4.97 -21.41 -5.51
N THR A 371 4.80 -21.64 -6.81
CA THR A 371 4.35 -20.62 -7.75
C THR A 371 2.85 -20.77 -7.93
N TYR A 372 2.13 -19.66 -7.89
CA TYR A 372 0.69 -19.63 -8.09
C TYR A 372 0.37 -19.21 -9.53
N ASP A 373 -0.38 -20.06 -10.23
CA ASP A 373 -0.74 -19.87 -11.65
C ASP A 373 -1.66 -18.67 -11.91
N GLY A 374 -2.34 -18.19 -10.86
CA GLY A 374 -3.14 -16.97 -10.90
C GLY A 374 -4.60 -17.12 -10.51
N VAL A 375 -5.22 -15.99 -10.24
CA VAL A 375 -6.65 -15.88 -9.88
C VAL A 375 -7.31 -14.84 -10.77
N THR A 376 -8.49 -15.19 -11.29
CA THR A 376 -9.35 -14.29 -12.04
C THR A 376 -10.66 -14.11 -11.28
N ARG A 377 -11.07 -12.85 -11.12
CA ARG A 377 -12.36 -12.46 -10.55
C ARG A 377 -13.20 -11.76 -11.60
N LEU A 378 -14.47 -12.16 -11.70
CA LEU A 378 -15.47 -11.52 -12.53
C LEU A 378 -16.53 -10.88 -11.65
N ARG A 379 -16.88 -9.65 -11.97
CA ARG A 379 -18.04 -8.95 -11.41
C ARG A 379 -18.92 -8.43 -12.54
N ALA A 380 -20.21 -8.33 -12.27
CA ALA A 380 -21.16 -7.72 -13.18
C ALA A 380 -22.29 -7.04 -12.42
N SER A 381 -22.83 -5.97 -12.98
CA SER A 381 -24.03 -5.32 -12.48
C SER A 381 -24.91 -4.85 -13.62
N VAL A 382 -26.21 -4.93 -13.39
CA VAL A 382 -27.23 -4.35 -14.24
C VAL A 382 -28.15 -3.50 -13.38
N SER A 383 -28.47 -2.30 -13.84
CA SER A 383 -29.46 -1.46 -13.19
C SER A 383 -30.51 -0.99 -14.18
N ARG A 384 -31.71 -0.79 -13.65
CA ARG A 384 -32.85 -0.22 -14.37
C ARG A 384 -33.50 0.88 -13.55
N GLU A 385 -33.58 2.07 -14.12
CA GLU A 385 -34.41 3.15 -13.60
C GLU A 385 -35.88 2.87 -13.97
N LEU A 386 -36.73 2.83 -12.95
CA LEU A 386 -38.17 2.65 -13.07
C LEU A 386 -38.87 4.03 -13.04
N PRO A 387 -40.13 4.11 -13.48
CA PRO A 387 -40.96 5.29 -13.26
C PRO A 387 -41.07 5.67 -11.76
N HIS A 388 -41.40 6.93 -11.47
CA HIS A 388 -41.67 7.42 -10.11
C HIS A 388 -40.46 7.39 -9.14
N GLY A 389 -39.26 7.61 -9.65
CA GLY A 389 -38.05 7.76 -8.82
C GLY A 389 -37.48 6.46 -8.26
N PHE A 390 -38.00 5.30 -8.67
CA PHE A 390 -37.48 4.00 -8.27
C PHE A 390 -36.35 3.52 -9.20
N GLY A 391 -35.38 2.79 -8.65
CA GLY A 391 -34.34 2.11 -9.41
C GLY A 391 -34.06 0.73 -8.82
N LEU A 392 -33.86 -0.26 -9.70
CA LEU A 392 -33.45 -1.61 -9.34
C LEU A 392 -32.03 -1.86 -9.80
N THR A 393 -31.22 -2.51 -8.98
CA THR A 393 -29.87 -2.96 -9.31
C THR A 393 -29.69 -4.41 -8.92
N VAL A 394 -29.17 -5.22 -9.83
CA VAL A 394 -28.66 -6.55 -9.52
C VAL A 394 -27.16 -6.52 -9.75
N ALA A 395 -26.38 -6.90 -8.74
CA ALA A 395 -24.93 -6.96 -8.82
C ALA A 395 -24.45 -8.34 -8.38
N GLY A 396 -23.40 -8.84 -9.04
CA GLY A 396 -22.73 -10.08 -8.70
C GLY A 396 -21.24 -9.85 -8.52
N GLU A 397 -20.70 -10.32 -7.42
CA GLU A 397 -19.28 -10.31 -7.11
C GLU A 397 -18.74 -11.75 -7.12
N ASN A 398 -17.46 -11.89 -7.47
CA ASN A 398 -16.78 -13.19 -7.61
C ASN A 398 -17.62 -14.23 -8.39
N LEU A 399 -18.13 -13.85 -9.57
CA LEU A 399 -19.04 -14.69 -10.36
C LEU A 399 -18.40 -16.01 -10.83
N LEU A 400 -17.06 -16.08 -10.86
CA LEU A 400 -16.31 -17.31 -11.15
C LEU A 400 -16.16 -18.24 -9.93
N ASP A 401 -16.66 -17.83 -8.77
CA ASP A 401 -16.65 -18.59 -7.51
C ASP A 401 -15.25 -19.07 -7.09
N ARG A 402 -14.25 -18.20 -7.27
CA ARG A 402 -12.85 -18.49 -6.89
C ARG A 402 -12.62 -18.06 -5.45
N GLN A 403 -12.54 -19.04 -4.55
CA GLN A 403 -12.44 -18.80 -3.10
C GLN A 403 -11.05 -19.04 -2.51
N ARG A 404 -10.09 -19.55 -3.28
CA ARG A 404 -8.74 -19.91 -2.82
C ARG A 404 -7.69 -19.44 -3.80
N GLY A 405 -6.44 -19.40 -3.34
CA GLY A 405 -5.28 -19.02 -4.14
C GLY A 405 -5.06 -17.51 -4.15
N GLU A 406 -5.51 -16.79 -3.12
CA GLU A 406 -5.19 -15.36 -2.94
C GLU A 406 -5.22 -14.98 -1.45
N PRO A 407 -4.14 -14.36 -0.92
CA PRO A 407 -2.81 -14.27 -1.53
C PRO A 407 -2.10 -15.65 -1.57
N ASP A 408 -2.61 -16.62 -0.83
CA ASP A 408 -2.04 -17.95 -0.63
C ASP A 408 -3.11 -19.06 -0.72
N ASP A 409 -2.71 -20.31 -0.52
CA ASP A 409 -3.55 -21.50 -0.58
C ASP A 409 -4.39 -21.76 0.68
N ALA A 410 -4.07 -21.11 1.81
CA ALA A 410 -4.79 -21.26 3.08
C ALA A 410 -5.87 -20.19 3.29
N THR A 411 -5.75 -19.04 2.64
CA THR A 411 -6.70 -17.93 2.75
C THR A 411 -7.96 -18.24 1.93
N VAL A 412 -9.11 -18.20 2.60
CA VAL A 412 -10.43 -18.38 1.96
C VAL A 412 -11.10 -17.03 1.81
N VAL A 413 -11.37 -16.63 0.57
CA VAL A 413 -12.08 -15.39 0.25
C VAL A 413 -13.59 -15.65 0.05
N PRO A 414 -14.46 -14.64 0.21
CA PRO A 414 -15.89 -14.80 -0.06
C PRO A 414 -16.15 -15.36 -1.46
N GLY A 415 -17.06 -16.34 -1.53
CA GLY A 415 -17.49 -16.96 -2.79
C GLY A 415 -18.39 -16.06 -3.62
N ARG A 416 -19.05 -16.65 -4.61
CA ARG A 416 -20.03 -15.94 -5.43
C ARG A 416 -21.10 -15.30 -4.54
N SER A 417 -21.28 -13.99 -4.71
CA SER A 417 -22.37 -13.27 -4.06
C SER A 417 -23.19 -12.51 -5.10
N VAL A 418 -24.51 -12.47 -4.87
CA VAL A 418 -25.45 -11.70 -5.68
C VAL A 418 -26.23 -10.80 -4.75
N THR A 419 -26.28 -9.51 -5.07
CA THR A 419 -26.97 -8.49 -4.30
C THR A 419 -28.04 -7.84 -5.15
N LEU A 420 -29.25 -7.73 -4.58
CA LEU A 420 -30.35 -6.96 -5.13
C LEU A 420 -30.45 -5.64 -4.34
N GLY A 421 -30.42 -4.51 -5.04
CA GLY A 421 -30.56 -3.18 -4.48
C GLY A 421 -31.78 -2.47 -5.04
N VAL A 422 -32.49 -1.74 -4.17
CA VAL A 422 -33.58 -0.83 -4.55
C VAL A 422 -33.20 0.57 -4.13
N ARG A 423 -33.33 1.54 -5.04
CA ARG A 423 -33.17 2.98 -4.77
C ARG A 423 -34.51 3.66 -4.96
N ALA A 424 -34.88 4.55 -4.05
CA ALA A 424 -36.00 5.48 -4.21
C ALA A 424 -35.49 6.91 -4.07
N ARG A 425 -35.96 7.82 -4.91
CA ARG A 425 -35.75 9.27 -4.82
C ARG A 425 -37.11 9.92 -4.62
N PHE A 426 -37.24 10.73 -3.57
CA PHE A 426 -38.45 11.46 -3.19
C PHE A 426 -38.33 12.93 -3.56
#